data_AF-A0A217EDT4-F1
#
_entry.id   AF-A0A217EDT4-F1
#
_cell.length_a   1.000
_cell.length_b   1.000
_cell.length_c   1.000
_cell.angle_alpha   90.00
_cell.angle_beta   90.00
_cell.angle_gamma   90.00
#
_symmetry.space_group_name_H-M   'P 1'
#
loop_
_entity.id
_entity.type
_entity.pdbx_description
1 polymer ?
#
loop_
_entity_poly.entity_id
_entity_poly.type
_entity_poly.pdbx_seq_one_letter_code
_entity_poly.pdbx_strand_id
1 'polypeptide(L)'
;MDLNQTKRPLILNFDHSAGQFNDAFCVNLTSWQEKIRFGCKHQQFAELQQYINQQNLPQNLGCVLLGSGDYHHLSQLLLERLSNTQEPIHLIVCDNHPDNMRYPFGIHCGSWVYWASQLPHVARIDVIGIHSSDIGWAHAWENHWSPLYKHKLHYWSLQQNASWTRFIGAKNAWHDFQHPDELITAFLSQVQTSEQPIYLSIDKDVLSSEVVKTNWDQGQFLEIHLHQLIQACKGRLVAADITGDVSIFKYKSRFKRVLAAADGQQEPSQAEIMQWQKDQAELNLRLMDAINQSWHI
;
A
#
# COMPACT_ATOMS: atom_id res chain seq x y z
N MET A 1 -5.10 3.38 31.35
CA MET A 1 -5.28 3.37 29.88
C MET A 1 -6.45 2.47 29.62
N ASP A 2 -7.52 2.98 29.00
CA ASP A 2 -8.72 2.19 28.74
C ASP A 2 -8.40 1.10 27.72
N LEU A 3 -8.37 -0.15 28.19
CA LEU A 3 -8.16 -1.38 27.40
C LEU A 3 -9.31 -1.68 26.42
N ASN A 4 -10.27 -0.77 26.27
CA ASN A 4 -11.54 -0.98 25.56
C ASN A 4 -11.87 0.08 24.49
N GLN A 5 -10.94 0.96 24.11
CA GLN A 5 -11.20 1.81 22.95
C GLN A 5 -10.98 1.02 21.66
N THR A 6 -12.06 0.49 21.12
CA THR A 6 -12.13 -0.11 19.78
C THR A 6 -11.50 0.84 18.76
N LYS A 7 -10.44 0.38 18.10
CA LYS A 7 -9.81 1.11 17.00
C LYS A 7 -10.84 1.38 15.90
N ARG A 8 -11.00 2.65 15.52
CA ARG A 8 -12.04 3.09 14.57
C ARG A 8 -11.46 3.16 13.16
N PRO A 9 -12.03 2.47 12.15
CA PRO A 9 -11.58 2.59 10.77
C PRO A 9 -11.64 4.05 10.29
N LEU A 10 -10.73 4.43 9.40
CA LEU A 10 -10.66 5.77 8.81
C LEU A 10 -10.79 5.66 7.29
N ILE A 11 -11.63 6.49 6.68
CA ILE A 11 -11.72 6.62 5.22
C ILE A 11 -11.18 7.98 4.83
N LEU A 12 -10.12 7.99 4.03
CA LEU A 12 -9.63 9.20 3.36
C LEU A 12 -10.34 9.33 2.02
N ASN A 13 -11.50 9.98 2.02
CA ASN A 13 -12.44 9.91 0.90
C ASN A 13 -12.15 10.96 -0.18
N PHE A 14 -11.38 10.58 -1.20
CA PHE A 14 -11.11 11.44 -2.37
C PHE A 14 -12.13 11.29 -3.50
N ASP A 15 -12.74 10.12 -3.64
CA ASP A 15 -13.47 9.74 -4.86
C ASP A 15 -14.62 8.75 -4.64
N HIS A 16 -14.98 8.48 -3.38
CA HIS A 16 -16.04 7.57 -2.96
C HIS A 16 -15.81 6.08 -3.32
N SER A 17 -14.62 5.70 -3.79
CA SER A 17 -14.34 4.32 -4.23
C SER A 17 -14.23 3.31 -3.10
N ALA A 18 -13.76 3.71 -1.91
CA ALA A 18 -13.52 2.82 -0.77
C ALA A 18 -14.79 2.18 -0.16
N GLY A 19 -15.97 2.68 -0.52
CA GLY A 19 -17.25 2.28 0.09
C GLY A 19 -17.61 3.08 1.34
N GLN A 20 -18.68 2.67 2.01
CA GLN A 20 -19.19 3.28 3.24
C GLN A 20 -19.40 2.22 4.31
N PHE A 21 -18.95 2.50 5.54
CA PHE A 21 -19.03 1.58 6.66
C PHE A 21 -19.53 2.33 7.90
N ASN A 22 -20.50 1.75 8.62
CA ASN A 22 -21.26 2.44 9.68
C ASN A 22 -20.37 3.04 10.78
N ASP A 23 -19.32 2.33 11.18
CA ASP A 23 -18.44 2.74 12.28
C ASP A 23 -17.18 3.49 11.81
N ALA A 24 -17.01 3.71 10.51
CA ALA A 24 -15.83 4.40 10.01
C ALA A 24 -15.89 5.91 10.28
N PHE A 25 -14.74 6.52 10.57
CA PHE A 25 -14.57 7.96 10.52
C PHE A 25 -14.21 8.36 9.09
N CYS A 26 -14.96 9.27 8.47
CA CYS A 26 -14.74 9.64 7.07
C CYS A 26 -14.25 11.09 6.98
N VAL A 27 -13.07 11.28 6.38
CA VAL A 27 -12.55 12.61 6.03
C VAL A 27 -12.87 12.88 4.57
N ASN A 28 -13.66 13.91 4.29
CA ASN A 28 -13.96 14.31 2.92
C ASN A 28 -12.77 15.06 2.31
N LEU A 29 -12.18 14.47 1.28
CA LEU A 29 -11.01 14.95 0.56
C LEU A 29 -11.28 15.12 -0.95
N THR A 30 -12.54 15.16 -1.37
CA THR A 30 -12.92 15.28 -2.79
C THR A 30 -12.35 16.54 -3.45
N SER A 31 -12.19 17.64 -2.71
CA SER A 31 -11.53 18.87 -3.19
C SER A 31 -10.02 18.72 -3.44
N TRP A 32 -9.40 17.66 -2.93
CA TRP A 32 -7.98 17.34 -3.08
C TRP A 32 -7.69 16.32 -4.17
N GLN A 33 -8.72 15.64 -4.69
CA GLN A 33 -8.62 14.54 -5.66
C GLN A 33 -7.60 14.82 -6.77
N GLU A 34 -7.86 15.81 -7.64
CA GLU A 34 -6.96 16.12 -8.75
C GLU A 34 -5.57 16.58 -8.31
N LYS A 35 -5.43 17.22 -7.15
CA LYS A 35 -4.13 17.71 -6.67
C LYS A 35 -3.22 16.57 -6.27
N ILE A 36 -3.76 15.53 -5.64
CA ILE A 36 -3.01 14.47 -4.95
C ILE A 36 -2.91 13.19 -5.78
N ARG A 37 -3.98 12.83 -6.50
CA ARG A 37 -4.07 11.57 -7.27
C ARG A 37 -2.87 11.33 -8.17
N PHE A 38 -2.38 10.08 -8.19
CA PHE A 38 -1.09 9.59 -8.70
C PHE A 38 0.12 10.13 -7.97
N GLY A 39 0.25 11.45 -7.94
CA GLY A 39 1.33 12.12 -7.25
C GLY A 39 1.15 13.63 -7.23
N CYS A 40 1.95 14.26 -6.38
CA CYS A 40 1.94 15.69 -6.14
C CYS A 40 3.31 16.21 -5.70
N LYS A 41 3.48 17.53 -5.71
CA LYS A 41 4.68 18.17 -5.17
C LYS A 41 4.70 18.03 -3.64
N HIS A 42 5.90 17.99 -3.04
CA HIS A 42 6.03 17.90 -1.58
C HIS A 42 5.25 18.99 -0.82
N GLN A 43 5.21 20.22 -1.36
CA GLN A 43 4.41 21.29 -0.76
C GLN A 43 2.92 20.93 -0.69
N GLN A 44 2.35 20.41 -1.77
CA GLN A 44 0.94 20.03 -1.84
C GLN A 44 0.65 18.85 -0.91
N PHE A 45 1.59 17.91 -0.79
CA PHE A 45 1.51 16.79 0.14
C PHE A 45 1.51 17.27 1.60
N ALA A 46 2.38 18.22 1.95
CA ALA A 46 2.43 18.83 3.27
C ALA A 46 1.15 19.64 3.59
N GLU A 47 0.60 20.37 2.61
CA GLU A 47 -0.68 21.07 2.75
C GLU A 47 -1.84 20.09 3.02
N LEU A 48 -1.87 18.95 2.33
CA LEU A 48 -2.84 17.88 2.60
C LEU A 48 -2.67 17.32 4.02
N GLN A 49 -1.43 17.03 4.44
CA GLN A 49 -1.14 16.52 5.77
C GLN A 49 -1.65 17.48 6.86
N GLN A 50 -1.40 18.78 6.70
CA GLN A 50 -1.91 19.82 7.61
C GLN A 50 -3.44 19.82 7.63
N TYR A 51 -4.09 19.74 6.47
CA TYR A 51 -5.53 19.67 6.37
C TYR A 51 -6.12 18.46 7.10
N ILE A 52 -5.54 17.26 6.89
CA ILE A 52 -5.97 16.01 7.55
C ILE A 52 -5.78 16.09 9.07
N ASN A 53 -4.67 16.66 9.54
CA ASN A 53 -4.41 16.82 10.96
C ASN A 53 -5.41 17.74 11.67
N GLN A 54 -6.10 18.61 10.94
CA GLN A 54 -7.16 19.49 11.48
C GLN A 54 -8.53 18.81 11.58
N GLN A 55 -8.69 17.57 11.09
CA GLN A 55 -9.99 16.89 11.00
C GLN A 55 -10.43 16.18 12.28
N ASN A 56 -9.80 16.43 13.43
CA ASN A 56 -10.10 15.77 14.71
C ASN A 56 -10.16 14.23 14.58
N LEU A 57 -9.12 13.64 13.98
CA LEU A 57 -9.03 12.20 13.77
C LEU A 57 -9.15 11.43 15.10
N PRO A 58 -9.72 10.20 15.09
CA PRO A 58 -9.72 9.33 16.26
C PRO A 58 -8.30 9.14 16.80
N GLN A 59 -8.15 9.11 18.13
CA GLN A 59 -6.85 8.86 18.77
C GLN A 59 -6.31 7.46 18.41
N ASN A 60 -7.20 6.46 18.42
CA ASN A 60 -6.88 5.08 18.07
C ASN A 60 -7.44 4.77 16.67
N LEU A 61 -6.61 4.97 15.65
CA LEU A 61 -6.95 4.61 14.29
C LEU A 61 -6.97 3.08 14.14
N GLY A 62 -8.04 2.59 13.53
CA GLY A 62 -8.12 1.25 12.94
C GLY A 62 -7.55 1.24 11.53
N CYS A 63 -7.99 0.28 10.71
CA CYS A 63 -7.57 0.17 9.33
C CYS A 63 -7.96 1.43 8.55
N VAL A 64 -7.05 1.96 7.76
CA VAL A 64 -7.29 3.15 6.93
C VAL A 64 -7.60 2.74 5.50
N LEU A 65 -8.71 3.19 4.95
CA LEU A 65 -9.05 2.99 3.54
C LEU A 65 -8.66 4.24 2.74
N LEU A 66 -7.79 4.04 1.75
CA LEU A 66 -7.24 5.12 0.92
C LEU A 66 -8.05 5.34 -0.37
N GLY A 67 -8.88 4.37 -0.76
CA GLY A 67 -9.61 4.37 -2.02
C GLY A 67 -8.75 3.78 -3.14
N SER A 68 -8.62 4.50 -4.25
CA SER A 68 -7.91 4.01 -5.43
C SER A 68 -6.40 3.86 -5.24
N GLY A 69 -5.79 2.91 -5.95
CA GLY A 69 -4.34 2.60 -5.90
C GLY A 69 -3.45 3.81 -6.20
N ASP A 70 -3.93 4.77 -7.00
CA ASP A 70 -3.22 6.03 -7.24
C ASP A 70 -3.16 6.99 -6.03
N TYR A 71 -3.67 6.57 -4.86
CA TYR A 71 -3.48 7.21 -3.56
C TYR A 71 -2.57 6.43 -2.60
N HIS A 72 -1.92 5.33 -3.02
CA HIS A 72 -1.11 4.50 -2.12
C HIS A 72 0.00 5.28 -1.41
N HIS A 73 0.51 6.33 -2.04
CA HIS A 73 1.47 7.25 -1.42
C HIS A 73 0.99 7.96 -0.15
N LEU A 74 -0.31 7.93 0.18
CA LEU A 74 -0.84 8.42 1.45
C LEU A 74 -0.42 7.56 2.64
N SER A 75 0.01 6.31 2.43
CA SER A 75 0.62 5.47 3.47
C SER A 75 1.84 6.17 4.11
N GLN A 76 2.54 7.04 3.37
CA GLN A 76 3.60 7.89 3.91
C GLN A 76 3.10 8.80 5.04
N LEU A 77 1.90 9.39 4.93
CA LEU A 77 1.33 10.24 5.99
C LEU A 77 1.02 9.44 7.25
N LEU A 78 0.56 8.21 7.08
CA LEU A 78 0.23 7.30 8.18
C LEU A 78 1.50 6.83 8.89
N LEU A 79 2.54 6.47 8.14
CA LEU A 79 3.86 6.12 8.67
C LEU A 79 4.50 7.28 9.43
N GLU A 80 4.42 8.51 8.92
CA GLU A 80 4.96 9.70 9.61
C GLU A 80 4.30 9.96 10.96
N ARG A 81 3.01 9.62 11.14
CA ARG A 81 2.32 9.72 12.43
C ARG A 81 2.86 8.74 13.48
N LEU A 82 3.58 7.71 13.06
CA LEU A 82 4.21 6.72 13.92
C LEU A 82 5.65 7.09 14.30
N SER A 83 6.11 8.32 14.04
CA SER A 83 7.49 8.75 14.33
C SER A 83 7.89 8.64 15.81
N ASN A 84 6.91 8.59 16.72
CA ASN A 84 7.12 8.52 18.16
C ASN A 84 7.00 7.08 18.71
N THR A 85 6.92 6.05 17.86
CA THR A 85 6.97 4.66 18.34
C THR A 85 8.31 4.39 19.01
N GLN A 86 8.27 3.68 20.15
CA GLN A 86 9.48 3.35 20.90
C GLN A 86 10.34 2.33 20.17
N GLU A 87 9.69 1.44 19.41
CA GLU A 87 10.33 0.37 18.66
C GLU A 87 10.29 0.68 17.14
N PRO A 88 11.37 0.36 16.41
CA PRO A 88 11.41 0.45 14.96
C PRO A 88 10.42 -0.52 14.29
N ILE A 89 9.75 -0.04 13.24
CA ILE A 89 8.65 -0.72 12.56
C ILE A 89 9.14 -1.60 11.41
N HIS A 90 8.55 -2.78 11.28
CA HIS A 90 8.58 -3.59 10.06
C HIS A 90 7.38 -3.24 9.18
N LEU A 91 7.63 -2.62 8.03
CA LEU A 91 6.61 -2.33 7.03
C LEU A 91 6.47 -3.53 6.08
N ILE A 92 5.27 -4.09 6.00
CA ILE A 92 4.90 -5.12 5.03
C ILE A 92 3.93 -4.50 4.05
N VAL A 93 4.26 -4.55 2.77
CA VAL A 93 3.45 -4.02 1.67
C VAL A 93 3.03 -5.17 0.77
N CYS A 94 1.73 -5.44 0.68
CA CYS A 94 1.19 -6.38 -0.31
C CYS A 94 0.83 -5.60 -1.56
N ASP A 95 1.57 -5.81 -2.64
CA ASP A 95 1.48 -4.99 -3.85
C ASP A 95 2.00 -5.78 -5.06
N ASN A 96 1.36 -5.60 -6.22
CA ASN A 96 1.86 -6.13 -7.48
C ASN A 96 3.11 -5.35 -7.98
N HIS A 97 3.28 -4.12 -7.54
CA HIS A 97 4.31 -3.17 -7.94
C HIS A 97 5.37 -2.95 -6.82
N PRO A 98 6.60 -2.54 -7.17
CA PRO A 98 7.65 -2.30 -6.17
C PRO A 98 7.51 -0.95 -5.44
N ASP A 99 6.75 -0.01 -6.00
CA ASP A 99 6.52 1.36 -5.49
C ASP A 99 7.77 2.13 -5.05
N ASN A 100 8.91 1.82 -5.69
CA ASN A 100 10.23 2.35 -5.39
C ASN A 100 10.88 3.09 -6.58
N MET A 101 10.08 3.53 -7.56
CA MET A 101 10.55 4.33 -8.69
C MET A 101 10.95 5.75 -8.29
N ARG A 102 11.83 6.36 -9.09
CA ARG A 102 12.28 7.73 -8.95
C ARG A 102 11.20 8.68 -9.43
N TYR A 103 10.75 9.56 -8.56
CA TYR A 103 9.82 10.63 -8.91
C TYR A 103 10.39 12.00 -8.48
N PRO A 104 10.78 12.88 -9.43
CA PRO A 104 11.44 14.14 -9.07
C PRO A 104 10.43 15.17 -8.51
N PHE A 105 10.87 15.93 -7.51
CA PHE A 105 10.17 17.10 -6.93
C PHE A 105 8.85 16.81 -6.20
N GLY A 106 8.60 15.56 -5.82
CA GLY A 106 7.36 15.21 -5.13
C GLY A 106 7.30 13.77 -4.66
N ILE A 107 6.07 13.34 -4.43
CA ILE A 107 5.73 11.96 -4.09
C ILE A 107 4.64 11.46 -5.04
N HIS A 108 4.77 10.20 -5.42
CA HIS A 108 3.90 9.45 -6.31
C HIS A 108 3.60 8.08 -5.72
N CYS A 109 2.47 7.42 -6.08
CA CYS A 109 2.18 6.03 -5.68
C CYS A 109 3.38 5.12 -5.97
N GLY A 110 3.79 4.99 -7.23
CA GLY A 110 5.02 4.26 -7.59
C GLY A 110 6.36 4.64 -6.91
N SER A 111 6.44 5.67 -6.04
CA SER A 111 7.68 6.10 -5.37
C SER A 111 7.64 6.05 -3.84
N TRP A 112 6.48 5.79 -3.23
CA TRP A 112 6.29 6.05 -1.80
C TRP A 112 7.10 5.11 -0.91
N VAL A 113 7.39 3.88 -1.36
CA VAL A 113 8.23 2.92 -0.64
C VAL A 113 9.65 3.46 -0.46
N TYR A 114 10.17 4.21 -1.45
CA TYR A 114 11.44 4.90 -1.28
C TYR A 114 11.38 5.91 -0.12
N TRP A 115 10.33 6.71 -0.03
CA TRP A 115 10.18 7.70 1.04
C TRP A 115 9.98 7.05 2.41
N ALA A 116 9.21 5.96 2.47
CA ALA A 116 9.08 5.15 3.69
C ALA A 116 10.45 4.63 4.15
N SER A 117 11.33 4.25 3.22
CA SER A 117 12.69 3.81 3.54
C SER A 117 13.59 4.92 4.10
N GLN A 118 13.23 6.20 3.91
CA GLN A 118 13.98 7.32 4.48
C GLN A 118 13.54 7.65 5.92
N LEU A 119 12.41 7.11 6.39
CA LEU A 119 11.96 7.31 7.76
C LEU A 119 12.83 6.53 8.76
N PRO A 120 13.37 7.18 9.81
CA PRO A 120 14.31 6.54 10.74
C PRO A 120 13.66 5.47 11.61
N HIS A 121 12.36 5.59 11.90
CA HIS A 121 11.59 4.63 12.69
C HIS A 121 11.09 3.43 11.86
N VAL A 122 11.25 3.44 10.53
CA VAL A 122 11.04 2.25 9.70
C VAL A 122 12.35 1.47 9.68
N ALA A 123 12.37 0.24 10.16
CA ALA A 123 13.57 -0.60 10.21
C ALA A 123 13.76 -1.43 8.93
N ARG A 124 12.65 -1.95 8.41
CA ARG A 124 12.62 -2.93 7.34
C ARG A 124 11.34 -2.75 6.53
N ILE A 125 11.44 -2.99 5.23
CA ILE A 125 10.34 -2.98 4.28
C ILE A 125 10.40 -4.27 3.47
N ASP A 126 9.32 -5.03 3.45
CA ASP A 126 9.11 -6.15 2.53
C ASP A 126 7.93 -5.83 1.64
N VAL A 127 8.18 -5.71 0.34
CA VAL A 127 7.12 -5.60 -0.68
C VAL A 127 6.91 -7.00 -1.25
N ILE A 128 5.69 -7.53 -1.08
CA ILE A 128 5.35 -8.92 -1.35
C ILE A 128 4.25 -9.04 -2.39
N GLY A 129 4.38 -10.05 -3.26
CA GLY A 129 3.41 -10.33 -4.31
C GLY A 129 3.71 -9.67 -5.65
N ILE A 130 4.92 -9.13 -5.82
CA ILE A 130 5.32 -8.42 -7.04
C ILE A 130 5.28 -9.38 -8.23
N HIS A 131 4.31 -9.20 -9.12
CA HIS A 131 4.21 -9.92 -10.39
C HIS A 131 4.44 -8.99 -11.59
N SER A 132 4.42 -7.67 -11.38
CA SER A 132 4.76 -6.66 -12.39
C SER A 132 6.23 -6.77 -12.85
N SER A 133 6.50 -6.40 -14.10
CA SER A 133 7.86 -6.36 -14.69
C SER A 133 8.72 -5.20 -14.21
N ASP A 134 8.19 -4.34 -13.36
CA ASP A 134 8.83 -3.10 -12.89
C ASP A 134 10.08 -3.32 -12.03
N ILE A 135 10.29 -4.54 -11.54
CA ILE A 135 11.54 -4.94 -10.87
C ILE A 135 12.59 -5.49 -11.85
N GLY A 136 12.27 -5.57 -13.14
CA GLY A 136 13.14 -6.08 -14.19
C GLY A 136 14.34 -5.19 -14.48
N TRP A 137 15.33 -5.74 -15.19
CA TRP A 137 16.55 -4.99 -15.55
C TRP A 137 16.27 -3.70 -16.31
N ALA A 138 15.29 -3.70 -17.23
CA ALA A 138 14.89 -2.53 -18.00
C ALA A 138 14.43 -1.36 -17.12
N HIS A 139 13.89 -1.66 -15.94
CA HIS A 139 13.34 -0.70 -14.98
C HIS A 139 14.29 -0.45 -13.79
N ALA A 140 15.46 -1.10 -13.77
CA ALA A 140 16.41 -0.93 -12.67
C ALA A 140 16.83 0.55 -12.52
N TRP A 141 17.09 1.25 -13.62
CA TRP A 141 17.48 2.67 -13.59
C TRP A 141 16.33 3.62 -13.21
N GLU A 142 15.09 3.15 -13.22
CA GLU A 142 13.93 3.88 -12.75
C GLU A 142 13.80 3.75 -11.22
N ASN A 143 14.23 2.62 -10.65
CA ASN A 143 14.08 2.29 -9.22
C ASN A 143 15.24 2.79 -8.33
N HIS A 144 14.93 3.26 -7.12
CA HIS A 144 15.94 3.63 -6.13
C HIS A 144 16.71 2.41 -5.61
N TRP A 145 18.04 2.40 -5.77
CA TRP A 145 18.89 1.28 -5.34
C TRP A 145 19.33 1.36 -3.89
N SER A 146 19.37 2.56 -3.31
CA SER A 146 19.88 2.79 -1.96
C SER A 146 19.17 1.97 -0.87
N PRO A 147 17.83 1.81 -0.83
CA PRO A 147 17.21 1.02 0.22
C PRO A 147 17.45 -0.50 0.07
N LEU A 148 17.59 -1.00 -1.17
CA LEU A 148 17.94 -2.40 -1.45
C LEU A 148 19.36 -2.70 -0.97
N TYR A 149 20.31 -1.84 -1.36
CA TYR A 149 21.72 -1.97 -0.96
C TYR A 149 21.92 -1.84 0.56
N LYS A 150 21.15 -0.96 1.21
CA LYS A 150 21.18 -0.79 2.68
C LYS A 150 20.43 -1.89 3.44
N HIS A 151 19.95 -2.93 2.76
CA HIS A 151 19.17 -4.04 3.34
C HIS A 151 17.91 -3.59 4.08
N LYS A 152 17.35 -2.44 3.68
CA LYS A 152 16.14 -1.88 4.26
C LYS A 152 14.90 -2.27 3.47
N LEU A 153 15.03 -2.45 2.16
CA LEU A 153 13.95 -2.87 1.27
C LEU A 153 14.24 -4.27 0.71
N HIS A 154 13.22 -5.11 0.69
CA HIS A 154 13.25 -6.47 0.16
C HIS A 154 12.06 -6.70 -0.77
N TYR A 155 12.32 -7.30 -1.92
CA TYR A 155 11.34 -7.68 -2.92
C TYR A 155 11.06 -9.17 -2.85
N TRP A 156 9.78 -9.52 -2.74
CA TRP A 156 9.28 -10.89 -2.84
C TRP A 156 8.40 -10.99 -4.08
N SER A 157 8.97 -11.54 -5.14
CA SER A 157 8.36 -11.57 -6.47
C SER A 157 7.85 -12.94 -6.87
N LEU A 158 6.89 -12.93 -7.80
CA LEU A 158 6.34 -14.11 -8.43
C LEU A 158 6.69 -14.11 -9.91
N GLN A 159 7.50 -15.07 -10.35
CA GLN A 159 7.83 -15.29 -11.76
C GLN A 159 8.55 -14.10 -12.44
N GLN A 160 9.12 -13.18 -11.66
CA GLN A 160 9.78 -11.96 -12.14
C GLN A 160 11.24 -11.91 -11.75
N ASN A 161 12.07 -11.32 -12.62
CA ASN A 161 13.52 -11.35 -12.47
C ASN A 161 14.10 -9.99 -12.05
N ALA A 162 14.57 -9.90 -10.80
CA ALA A 162 15.37 -8.78 -10.31
C ALA A 162 16.82 -9.20 -9.97
N SER A 163 17.39 -10.13 -10.76
CA SER A 163 18.75 -10.66 -10.52
C SER A 163 19.85 -9.60 -10.59
N TRP A 164 19.56 -8.46 -11.19
CA TRP A 164 20.45 -7.30 -11.24
C TRP A 164 20.77 -6.71 -9.87
N THR A 165 19.92 -6.93 -8.86
CA THR A 165 20.18 -6.57 -7.46
C THR A 165 21.51 -7.14 -6.96
N ARG A 166 21.97 -8.27 -7.53
CA ARG A 166 23.28 -8.87 -7.24
C ARG A 166 24.44 -7.97 -7.67
N PHE A 167 24.33 -7.28 -8.80
CA PHE A 167 25.39 -6.43 -9.34
C PHE A 167 25.58 -5.14 -8.55
N ILE A 168 24.55 -4.68 -7.84
CA ILE A 168 24.62 -3.54 -6.93
C ILE A 168 24.96 -3.94 -5.48
N GLY A 169 25.31 -5.21 -5.23
CA GLY A 169 25.62 -5.71 -3.89
C GLY A 169 24.41 -6.01 -3.01
N ALA A 170 23.20 -5.98 -3.55
CA ALA A 170 21.93 -6.17 -2.83
C ALA A 170 21.32 -7.57 -3.06
N LYS A 171 22.14 -8.62 -3.20
CA LYS A 171 21.66 -9.97 -3.56
C LYS A 171 20.60 -10.56 -2.61
N ASN A 172 20.62 -10.15 -1.33
CA ASN A 172 19.70 -10.64 -0.31
C ASN A 172 18.42 -9.78 -0.22
N ALA A 173 18.28 -8.76 -1.07
CA ALA A 173 17.12 -7.87 -1.12
C ALA A 173 16.06 -8.36 -2.13
N TRP A 174 16.27 -9.50 -2.79
CA TRP A 174 15.33 -10.06 -3.75
C TRP A 174 15.16 -11.57 -3.54
N HIS A 175 13.90 -11.99 -3.52
CA HIS A 175 13.43 -13.35 -3.33
C HIS A 175 12.43 -13.64 -4.45
N ASP A 176 12.63 -14.73 -5.18
CA ASP A 176 11.78 -15.13 -6.32
C ASP A 176 11.12 -16.47 -6.05
N PHE A 177 9.87 -16.59 -6.49
CA PHE A 177 9.02 -17.76 -6.30
C PHE A 177 8.21 -18.03 -7.56
N GLN A 178 7.82 -19.29 -7.76
CA GLN A 178 6.96 -19.65 -8.89
C GLN A 178 5.47 -19.59 -8.54
N HIS A 179 5.13 -19.82 -7.27
CA HIS A 179 3.75 -19.88 -6.81
C HIS A 179 3.52 -19.03 -5.55
N PRO A 180 2.34 -18.37 -5.42
CA PRO A 180 1.99 -17.59 -4.23
C PRO A 180 2.14 -18.34 -2.91
N ASP A 181 1.74 -19.61 -2.84
CA ASP A 181 1.82 -20.43 -1.62
C ASP A 181 3.27 -20.59 -1.12
N GLU A 182 4.22 -20.77 -2.05
CA GLU A 182 5.64 -20.90 -1.73
C GLU A 182 6.19 -19.58 -1.16
N LEU A 183 5.84 -18.46 -1.81
CA LEU A 183 6.22 -17.12 -1.38
C LEU A 183 5.69 -16.85 0.03
N ILE A 184 4.39 -17.06 0.26
CA ILE A 184 3.76 -16.82 1.56
C ILE A 184 4.40 -17.71 2.62
N THR A 185 4.56 -19.02 2.35
CA THR A 185 5.19 -19.93 3.31
C THR A 185 6.59 -19.46 3.71
N ALA A 186 7.43 -19.10 2.73
CA ALA A 186 8.78 -18.61 3.00
C ALA A 186 8.76 -17.28 3.78
N PHE A 187 7.91 -16.34 3.39
CA PHE A 187 7.81 -15.03 4.03
C PHE A 187 7.31 -15.13 5.47
N LEU A 188 6.27 -15.93 5.73
CA LEU A 188 5.73 -16.11 7.08
C LEU A 188 6.76 -16.72 8.02
N SER A 189 7.60 -17.65 7.53
CA SER A 189 8.69 -18.22 8.33
C SER A 189 9.67 -17.15 8.83
N GLN A 190 9.89 -16.08 8.05
CA GLN A 190 10.72 -14.96 8.46
C GLN A 190 9.98 -14.02 9.41
N VAL A 191 8.74 -13.65 9.09
CA VAL A 191 7.92 -12.72 9.88
C VAL A 191 7.71 -13.23 11.32
N GLN A 192 7.60 -14.55 11.50
CA GLN A 192 7.42 -15.19 12.81
C GLN A 192 8.67 -15.16 13.70
N THR A 193 9.86 -14.86 13.16
CA THR A 193 11.10 -14.78 13.95
C THR A 193 11.40 -13.38 14.48
N SER A 194 10.59 -12.39 14.10
CA SER A 194 10.74 -10.99 14.49
C SER A 194 9.64 -10.58 15.47
N GLU A 195 10.01 -9.90 16.54
CA GLU A 195 9.05 -9.30 17.50
C GLU A 195 8.70 -7.85 17.16
N GLN A 196 9.23 -7.31 16.06
CA GLN A 196 9.04 -5.90 15.70
C GLN A 196 7.56 -5.55 15.50
N PRO A 197 7.12 -4.34 15.89
CA PRO A 197 5.83 -3.82 15.50
C PRO A 197 5.67 -3.77 13.97
N ILE A 198 4.49 -4.14 13.49
CA ILE A 198 4.20 -4.25 12.06
C ILE A 198 3.24 -3.15 11.60
N TYR A 199 3.61 -2.51 10.51
CA TYR A 199 2.68 -1.77 9.65
C TYR A 199 2.33 -2.65 8.46
N LEU A 200 1.03 -2.88 8.20
CA LEU A 200 0.56 -3.63 7.04
C LEU A 200 -0.15 -2.72 6.03
N SER A 201 0.39 -2.60 4.82
CA SER A 201 -0.26 -1.89 3.71
C SER A 201 -0.67 -2.89 2.63
N ILE A 202 -1.92 -2.81 2.15
CA ILE A 202 -2.46 -3.72 1.13
C ILE A 202 -2.96 -2.90 -0.06
N ASP A 203 -2.27 -2.99 -1.20
CA ASP A 203 -2.89 -2.70 -2.50
C ASP A 203 -3.64 -3.94 -2.99
N LYS A 204 -4.86 -3.75 -3.47
CA LYS A 204 -5.69 -4.84 -4.01
C LYS A 204 -5.16 -5.36 -5.34
N ASP A 205 -4.34 -4.60 -6.05
CA ASP A 205 -3.76 -5.07 -7.30
C ASP A 205 -2.84 -6.29 -7.12
N VAL A 206 -2.34 -6.56 -5.90
CA VAL A 206 -1.60 -7.80 -5.56
C VAL A 206 -2.45 -9.05 -5.79
N LEU A 207 -3.78 -8.91 -5.72
CA LEU A 207 -4.73 -10.01 -5.84
C LEU A 207 -4.95 -10.39 -7.30
N SER A 208 -5.20 -11.68 -7.52
CA SER A 208 -5.71 -12.21 -8.77
C SER A 208 -7.05 -11.60 -9.12
N SER A 209 -7.28 -11.44 -10.43
CA SER A 209 -8.53 -10.96 -11.00
C SER A 209 -9.74 -11.90 -10.75
N GLU A 210 -9.50 -13.07 -10.15
CA GLU A 210 -10.53 -14.01 -9.65
C GLU A 210 -11.11 -13.58 -8.30
N VAL A 211 -10.37 -12.81 -7.49
CA VAL A 211 -10.81 -12.33 -6.17
C VAL A 211 -11.60 -11.04 -6.31
N VAL A 212 -10.95 -10.03 -6.91
CA VAL A 212 -11.53 -8.72 -7.23
C VAL A 212 -10.90 -8.22 -8.51
N LYS A 213 -11.63 -7.37 -9.25
CA LYS A 213 -11.09 -6.65 -10.40
C LYS A 213 -10.57 -5.29 -9.96
N THR A 214 -9.40 -4.89 -10.45
CA THR A 214 -8.92 -3.51 -10.39
C THR A 214 -8.82 -2.94 -11.82
N ASN A 215 -8.54 -1.64 -11.95
CA ASN A 215 -8.22 -1.03 -13.23
C ASN A 215 -6.71 -0.95 -13.50
N TRP A 216 -5.89 -1.64 -12.70
CA TRP A 216 -4.45 -1.81 -12.84
C TRP A 216 -4.13 -3.22 -13.34
N ASP A 217 -2.90 -3.49 -13.76
CA ASP A 217 -2.46 -4.87 -13.91
C ASP A 217 -2.40 -5.55 -12.53
N GLN A 218 -2.75 -6.84 -12.52
CA GLN A 218 -3.02 -7.58 -11.29
C GLN A 218 -2.00 -8.70 -11.05
N GLY A 219 -1.71 -8.94 -9.79
CA GLY A 219 -0.89 -10.04 -9.30
C GLY A 219 -1.67 -11.36 -9.21
N GLN A 220 -1.18 -12.26 -8.36
CA GLN A 220 -1.67 -13.64 -8.29
C GLN A 220 -2.16 -14.05 -6.91
N PHE A 221 -2.20 -13.14 -5.93
CA PHE A 221 -2.64 -13.53 -4.59
C PHE A 221 -4.14 -13.83 -4.56
N LEU A 222 -4.51 -14.81 -3.75
CA LEU A 222 -5.89 -15.07 -3.37
C LEU A 222 -6.17 -14.42 -2.01
N GLU A 223 -7.45 -14.24 -1.68
CA GLU A 223 -7.85 -13.67 -0.37
C GLU A 223 -7.22 -14.45 0.81
N ILE A 224 -7.07 -15.78 0.67
CA ILE A 224 -6.47 -16.64 1.70
C ILE A 224 -5.02 -16.24 2.06
N HIS A 225 -4.23 -15.77 1.09
CA HIS A 225 -2.85 -15.35 1.34
C HIS A 225 -2.81 -14.10 2.23
N LEU A 226 -3.72 -13.14 2.00
CA LEU A 226 -3.85 -11.96 2.85
C LEU A 226 -4.30 -12.32 4.26
N HIS A 227 -5.26 -13.25 4.40
CA HIS A 227 -5.69 -13.74 5.72
C HIS A 227 -4.55 -14.44 6.48
N GLN A 228 -3.75 -15.28 5.81
CA GLN A 228 -2.57 -15.91 6.42
C GLN A 228 -1.56 -14.87 6.92
N LEU A 229 -1.33 -13.81 6.14
CA LEU A 229 -0.45 -12.72 6.54
C LEU A 229 -0.99 -11.93 7.72
N ILE A 230 -2.26 -11.49 7.67
CA ILE A 230 -2.92 -10.75 8.75
C ILE A 230 -2.88 -11.56 10.05
N GLN A 231 -3.10 -12.87 9.97
CA GLN A 231 -3.02 -13.77 11.11
C GLN A 231 -1.59 -13.88 11.66
N ALA A 232 -0.57 -13.92 10.80
CA ALA A 232 0.82 -13.94 11.24
C ALA A 232 1.26 -12.64 11.91
N CYS A 233 0.63 -11.51 11.57
CA CYS A 233 0.89 -10.21 12.19
C CYS A 233 0.16 -10.00 13.53
N LYS A 234 -0.67 -10.96 13.94
CA LYS A 234 -1.51 -10.86 15.14
C LYS A 234 -0.69 -10.50 16.38
N GLY A 235 -1.17 -9.48 17.10
CA GLY A 235 -0.51 -8.97 18.31
C GLY A 235 0.67 -8.04 18.04
N ARG A 236 1.08 -7.84 16.79
CA ARG A 236 2.17 -6.92 16.39
C ARG A 236 1.72 -5.78 15.48
N LEU A 237 0.50 -5.83 14.93
CA LEU A 237 -0.03 -4.74 14.09
C LEU A 237 -0.21 -3.45 14.89
N VAL A 238 0.53 -2.41 14.51
CA VAL A 238 0.38 -1.05 15.07
C VAL A 238 -0.43 -0.12 14.17
N ALA A 239 -0.38 -0.36 12.85
CA ALA A 239 -1.15 0.37 11.85
C ALA A 239 -1.41 -0.52 10.63
N ALA A 240 -2.47 -0.19 9.89
CA ALA A 240 -2.75 -0.83 8.61
C ALA A 240 -3.52 0.09 7.66
N ASP A 241 -3.30 -0.08 6.36
CA ASP A 241 -4.10 0.54 5.31
C ASP A 241 -4.45 -0.42 4.17
N ILE A 242 -5.54 -0.09 3.46
CA ILE A 242 -6.00 -0.78 2.26
C ILE A 242 -6.26 0.27 1.17
N THR A 243 -5.80 -0.01 -0.05
CA THR A 243 -5.99 0.82 -1.25
C THR A 243 -6.45 -0.05 -2.43
N GLY A 244 -6.43 0.47 -3.65
CA GLY A 244 -6.70 -0.31 -4.88
C GLY A 244 -8.18 -0.41 -5.28
N ASP A 245 -9.08 0.40 -4.69
CA ASP A 245 -10.48 0.44 -5.15
C ASP A 245 -10.60 1.08 -6.55
N VAL A 246 -11.47 0.54 -7.40
CA VAL A 246 -11.61 1.04 -8.77
C VAL A 246 -12.22 2.44 -8.76
N SER A 247 -11.60 3.34 -9.52
CA SER A 247 -12.01 4.74 -9.61
C SER A 247 -11.53 5.31 -10.92
N ILE A 248 -12.42 5.96 -11.68
CA ILE A 248 -12.05 6.67 -12.90
C ILE A 248 -12.13 8.18 -12.65
N PHE A 249 -11.09 8.90 -13.05
CA PHE A 249 -11.07 10.36 -12.98
C PHE A 249 -10.60 11.01 -14.29
N LYS A 250 -11.37 12.01 -14.74
CA LYS A 250 -11.03 12.80 -15.94
C LYS A 250 -10.26 14.05 -15.53
N TYR A 251 -8.94 14.02 -15.72
CA TYR A 251 -8.04 15.12 -15.36
C TYR A 251 -8.25 16.37 -16.23
N LYS A 252 -8.34 17.53 -15.57
CA LYS A 252 -8.31 18.84 -16.24
C LYS A 252 -6.88 19.15 -16.70
N SER A 253 -5.90 18.86 -15.84
CA SER A 253 -4.47 19.02 -16.13
C SER A 253 -4.00 18.16 -17.30
N ARG A 254 -3.36 18.79 -18.31
CA ARG A 254 -2.78 18.07 -19.47
C ARG A 254 -1.65 17.13 -19.05
N PHE A 255 -0.80 17.57 -18.12
CA PHE A 255 0.31 16.78 -17.61
C PHE A 255 -0.19 15.50 -16.92
N LYS A 256 -1.22 15.60 -16.06
CA LYS A 256 -1.79 14.42 -15.38
C LYS A 256 -2.48 13.46 -16.34
N ARG A 257 -3.06 13.94 -17.44
CA ARG A 257 -3.57 13.04 -18.50
C ARG A 257 -2.48 12.20 -19.14
N VAL A 258 -1.30 12.79 -19.38
CA VAL A 258 -0.16 12.06 -19.94
C VAL A 258 0.38 11.06 -18.93
N LEU A 259 0.52 11.45 -17.66
CA LEU A 259 0.96 10.58 -16.58
C LEU A 259 0.03 9.36 -16.42
N ALA A 260 -1.27 9.60 -16.25
CA ALA A 260 -2.26 8.53 -16.10
C ALA A 260 -2.32 7.59 -17.31
N ALA A 261 -2.08 8.10 -18.52
CA ALA A 261 -2.04 7.27 -19.73
C ALA A 261 -0.78 6.40 -19.83
N ALA A 262 0.29 6.73 -19.11
CA ALA A 262 1.52 5.93 -19.07
C ALA A 262 1.41 4.75 -18.09
N ASP A 263 0.60 4.88 -17.04
CA ASP A 263 0.46 3.90 -15.95
C ASP A 263 -0.51 2.73 -16.28
N GLY A 264 -0.83 2.52 -17.55
CA GLY A 264 -1.48 1.27 -18.02
C GLY A 264 -2.93 1.05 -17.59
N GLN A 265 -3.59 2.02 -16.92
CA GLN A 265 -4.95 1.84 -16.43
C GLN A 265 -5.94 1.52 -17.56
N GLN A 266 -6.79 0.53 -17.32
CA GLN A 266 -7.91 0.22 -18.22
C GLN A 266 -9.13 1.08 -17.86
N GLU A 267 -9.93 1.48 -18.85
CA GLU A 267 -11.16 2.24 -18.65
C GLU A 267 -12.39 1.31 -18.68
N PRO A 268 -12.82 0.73 -17.55
CA PRO A 268 -14.06 -0.05 -17.48
C PRO A 268 -15.31 0.81 -17.71
N SER A 269 -16.39 0.17 -18.14
CA SER A 269 -17.70 0.80 -18.23
C SER A 269 -18.25 1.17 -16.86
N GLN A 270 -19.23 2.10 -16.81
CA GLN A 270 -19.85 2.49 -15.54
C GLN A 270 -20.53 1.31 -14.82
N ALA A 271 -21.10 0.37 -15.56
CA ALA A 271 -21.72 -0.82 -14.98
C ALA A 271 -20.67 -1.75 -14.32
N GLU A 272 -19.53 -1.94 -14.97
CA GLU A 272 -18.41 -2.69 -14.42
C GLU A 272 -17.85 -2.02 -13.16
N ILE A 273 -17.64 -0.69 -13.19
CA ILE A 273 -17.17 0.06 -12.01
C ILE A 273 -18.10 -0.17 -10.82
N MET A 274 -19.42 -0.02 -11.00
CA MET A 274 -20.37 -0.20 -9.90
C MET A 274 -20.32 -1.61 -9.33
N GLN A 275 -20.21 -2.64 -10.18
CA GLN A 275 -20.10 -4.02 -9.73
C GLN A 275 -18.78 -4.28 -9.01
N TRP A 276 -17.65 -3.84 -9.58
CA TRP A 276 -16.33 -4.02 -9.00
C TRP A 276 -16.20 -3.29 -7.66
N GLN A 277 -16.71 -2.06 -7.53
CA GLN A 277 -16.74 -1.32 -6.26
C GLN A 277 -17.55 -2.05 -5.18
N LYS A 278 -18.64 -2.73 -5.57
CA LYS A 278 -19.41 -3.54 -4.63
C LYS A 278 -18.57 -4.73 -4.13
N ASP A 279 -17.96 -5.49 -5.04
CA ASP A 279 -17.15 -6.65 -4.69
C ASP A 279 -15.92 -6.25 -3.85
N GLN A 280 -15.30 -5.11 -4.18
CA GLN A 280 -14.19 -4.52 -3.43
C GLN A 280 -14.61 -4.02 -2.05
N ALA A 281 -15.79 -3.41 -1.89
CA ALA A 281 -16.31 -2.98 -0.59
C ALA A 281 -16.61 -4.18 0.32
N GLU A 282 -17.12 -5.29 -0.24
CA GLU A 282 -17.31 -6.54 0.49
C GLU A 282 -15.96 -7.15 0.93
N LEU A 283 -14.93 -7.10 0.07
CA LEU A 283 -13.57 -7.50 0.44
C LEU A 283 -12.97 -6.59 1.53
N ASN A 284 -13.10 -5.27 1.40
CA ASN A 284 -12.65 -4.30 2.40
C ASN A 284 -13.22 -4.65 3.78
N LEU A 285 -14.51 -4.98 3.85
CA LEU A 285 -15.14 -5.39 5.12
C LEU A 285 -14.47 -6.63 5.71
N ARG A 286 -14.28 -7.69 4.92
CA ARG A 286 -13.65 -8.95 5.40
C ARG A 286 -12.20 -8.74 5.86
N LEU A 287 -11.42 -7.94 5.12
CA LEU A 287 -10.03 -7.64 5.49
C LEU A 287 -9.95 -6.74 6.73
N MET A 288 -10.82 -5.73 6.84
CA MET A 288 -10.90 -4.89 8.04
C MET A 288 -11.28 -5.71 9.27
N ASP A 289 -12.21 -6.66 9.16
CA ASP A 289 -12.59 -7.55 10.26
C ASP A 289 -11.42 -8.44 10.71
N ALA A 290 -10.65 -8.98 9.76
CA ALA A 290 -9.45 -9.76 10.07
C ALA A 290 -8.37 -8.89 10.75
N ILE A 291 -8.10 -7.69 10.23
CA ILE A 291 -7.15 -6.74 10.81
C ILE A 291 -7.58 -6.32 12.22
N ASN A 292 -8.88 -6.10 12.43
CA ASN A 292 -9.42 -5.72 13.73
C ASN A 292 -9.20 -6.76 14.82
N GLN A 293 -9.05 -8.03 14.46
CA GLN A 293 -8.75 -9.14 15.38
C GLN A 293 -7.25 -9.35 15.60
N SER A 294 -6.40 -8.59 14.89
CA SER A 294 -4.94 -8.77 14.86
C SER A 294 -4.13 -7.62 15.47
N TRP A 295 -4.80 -6.54 15.93
CA TRP A 295 -4.12 -5.40 16.56
C TRP A 295 -3.21 -5.83 17.72
N HIS A 296 -2.09 -5.10 17.88
CA HIS A 296 -1.32 -5.11 19.11
C HIS A 296 -2.20 -4.61 20.26
N ILE A 297 -2.33 -5.42 21.32
CA ILE A 297 -3.10 -5.12 22.53
C ILE A 297 -2.21 -4.39 23.54
#